data_AF-A0A3A5ZP61-F1
#
_entry.id   AF-A0A3A5ZP61-F1
#
_cell.length_a   1.000
_cell.length_b   1.000
_cell.length_c   1.000
_cell.angle_alpha   90.00
_cell.angle_beta   90.00
_cell.angle_gamma   90.00
#
_symmetry.space_group_name_H-M   'P 1'
#
loop_
_entity.id
_entity.type
_entity.pdbx_description
1 polymer ?
#
loop_
_entity_poly.entity_id
_entity_poly.type
_entity_poly.pdbx_seq_one_letter_code
_entity_poly.pdbx_strand_id
1 'polypeptide(L)'
;MKKWFIYVLGIITGVILTFVFAFCVNLSSNSGIIGLEMFEEPGDYMEYSQFEVFQVVESGCALAHADDSFGAIVFIIPNEKQQFYDNQKIVLKNDQCAQHVGTYKYNTKMEIEKTVPAVRIVDGVELPKSDIAIAASNNSGKILFDKPGDCVSRKNFEVQEVLESGDAIALEIREVLSGHIFTSDLEVLILAQEGSNFYNKQVVKTPQGKCARQIGNYKYKQYGDTKVIPIIAFK
;
A
#
# COMPACT_ATOMS: atom_id res chain seq x y z
N MET A 1 22.69 -29.59 -60.45
CA MET A 1 22.69 -28.20 -59.96
C MET A 1 21.40 -27.76 -59.25
N LYS A 2 20.19 -28.23 -59.63
CA LYS A 2 18.93 -27.80 -58.97
C LYS A 2 18.80 -28.14 -57.47
N LYS A 3 19.33 -29.29 -57.02
CA LYS A 3 19.24 -29.70 -55.61
C LYS A 3 20.04 -28.81 -54.65
N TRP A 4 21.18 -28.30 -55.11
CA TRP A 4 22.00 -27.34 -54.34
C TRP A 4 21.25 -26.02 -54.13
N PHE A 5 20.63 -25.49 -55.19
CA PHE A 5 19.86 -24.24 -55.10
C PHE A 5 18.69 -24.33 -54.12
N ILE A 6 18.00 -25.47 -54.09
CA ILE A 6 16.90 -25.71 -53.14
C ILE A 6 17.43 -25.74 -51.69
N TYR A 7 18.62 -26.29 -51.48
CA TYR A 7 19.25 -26.32 -50.16
C TYR A 7 19.67 -24.93 -49.66
N VAL A 8 20.29 -24.13 -50.54
CA VAL A 8 20.69 -22.75 -50.21
C VAL A 8 19.46 -21.86 -49.97
N LEU A 9 18.40 -22.03 -50.78
CA LEU A 9 17.15 -21.30 -50.58
C LEU A 9 16.51 -21.63 -49.23
N GLY A 10 16.52 -22.91 -48.84
CA GLY A 10 16.02 -23.36 -47.53
C GLY A 10 16.77 -22.73 -46.35
N ILE A 11 18.09 -22.60 -46.44
CA ILE A 11 18.91 -21.94 -45.42
C ILE A 11 18.55 -20.46 -45.32
N ILE A 12 18.44 -19.76 -46.46
CA ILE A 12 18.11 -18.32 -46.48
C ILE A 12 16.71 -18.10 -45.89
N THR A 13 15.72 -18.90 -46.27
CA THR A 13 14.37 -18.80 -45.69
C THR A 13 14.35 -19.12 -44.20
N GLY A 14 15.16 -20.07 -43.74
CA GLY A 14 15.31 -20.40 -42.32
C GLY A 14 15.84 -19.21 -41.52
N VAL A 15 16.92 -18.57 -42.00
CA VAL A 15 17.51 -17.39 -41.36
C VAL A 15 16.51 -16.23 -41.31
N ILE A 16 15.81 -15.95 -42.41
CA ILE A 16 14.78 -14.91 -42.45
C ILE A 16 13.66 -15.21 -41.44
N LEU A 17 13.19 -16.46 -41.39
CA LEU A 17 12.14 -16.87 -40.44
C LEU A 17 12.59 -16.71 -38.99
N THR A 18 13.85 -17.01 -38.66
CA THR A 18 14.40 -16.80 -37.32
C THR A 18 14.44 -15.32 -36.94
N PHE A 19 14.86 -14.44 -37.85
CA PHE A 19 14.86 -12.99 -37.58
C PHE A 19 13.45 -12.43 -37.43
N VAL A 20 12.50 -12.87 -38.26
CA VAL A 20 11.09 -12.47 -38.15
C VAL A 20 10.50 -12.95 -36.82
N PHE A 21 10.77 -14.19 -36.43
CA PHE A 21 10.30 -14.73 -35.15
C PHE A 21 10.90 -13.98 -33.95
N ALA A 22 12.21 -13.72 -33.97
CA ALA A 22 12.87 -12.92 -32.93
C ALA A 22 12.31 -11.49 -32.83
N PHE A 23 12.02 -10.86 -33.97
CA PHE A 23 11.40 -9.55 -34.02
C PHE A 23 9.96 -9.55 -33.48
N CYS A 24 9.16 -10.57 -33.83
CA CYS A 24 7.80 -10.73 -33.29
C CYS A 24 7.79 -10.97 -31.77
N VAL A 25 8.73 -11.77 -31.25
CA VAL A 25 8.87 -11.98 -29.80
C VAL A 25 9.27 -10.69 -29.09
N ASN A 26 10.18 -9.90 -29.68
CA ASN A 26 10.60 -8.61 -29.12
C ASN A 26 9.46 -7.56 -29.11
N LEU A 27 8.60 -7.57 -30.13
CA LEU A 27 7.40 -6.72 -30.19
C LEU A 27 6.32 -7.12 -29.17
N SER A 28 6.27 -8.39 -28.78
CA SER A 28 5.27 -8.91 -27.84
C SER A 28 5.59 -8.60 -26.38
N SER A 29 6.81 -8.18 -26.05
CA SER A 29 7.24 -7.88 -24.69
C SER A 29 7.38 -6.36 -24.50
N ASN A 30 6.26 -5.64 -24.43
CA ASN A 30 6.11 -4.37 -23.68
C ASN A 30 4.73 -3.77 -23.97
N SER A 31 4.06 -3.26 -22.93
CA SER A 31 2.77 -2.55 -22.99
C SER A 31 2.84 -1.18 -23.69
N GLY A 32 3.93 -0.89 -24.41
CA GLY A 32 4.20 0.39 -25.08
C GLY A 32 4.56 1.54 -24.14
N ILE A 33 4.51 1.33 -22.82
CA ILE A 33 4.78 2.35 -21.82
C ILE A 33 6.23 2.18 -21.33
N ILE A 34 7.05 3.20 -21.56
CA ILE A 34 8.46 3.21 -21.15
C ILE A 34 8.52 3.14 -19.62
N GLY A 35 9.30 2.16 -19.11
CA GLY A 35 9.49 1.94 -17.68
C GLY A 35 8.45 1.03 -17.02
N LEU A 36 7.39 0.61 -17.74
CA LEU A 36 6.40 -0.35 -17.24
C LEU A 36 6.82 -1.78 -17.62
N GLU A 37 6.95 -2.63 -16.60
CA GLU A 37 7.22 -4.06 -16.75
C GLU A 37 6.03 -4.84 -16.16
N MET A 38 5.27 -5.53 -17.02
CA MET A 38 4.09 -6.31 -16.62
C MET A 38 4.50 -7.73 -16.23
N PHE A 39 3.82 -8.31 -15.25
CA PHE A 39 3.96 -9.73 -14.95
C PHE A 39 3.26 -10.61 -16.00
N GLU A 40 3.73 -11.86 -16.16
CA GLU A 40 3.06 -12.85 -17.02
C GLU A 40 1.68 -13.23 -16.48
N GLU A 41 1.57 -13.37 -15.15
CA GLU A 41 0.33 -13.56 -14.42
C GLU A 41 0.16 -12.42 -13.41
N PRO A 42 -1.06 -11.87 -13.23
CA PRO A 42 -1.29 -10.84 -12.24
C PRO A 42 -0.95 -11.35 -10.84
N GLY A 43 -0.28 -10.52 -10.06
CA GLY A 43 0.09 -10.79 -8.68
C GLY A 43 -1.04 -10.56 -7.70
N ASP A 44 -0.68 -10.47 -6.42
CA ASP A 44 -1.62 -10.33 -5.31
C ASP A 44 -2.47 -9.05 -5.35
N TYR A 45 -3.59 -9.08 -4.65
CA TYR A 45 -4.41 -7.91 -4.41
C TYR A 45 -3.81 -7.05 -3.29
N MET A 46 -3.72 -5.76 -3.55
CA MET A 46 -3.27 -4.77 -2.58
C MET A 46 -4.47 -4.24 -1.80
N GLU A 47 -4.36 -4.26 -0.47
CA GLU A 47 -5.38 -3.79 0.48
C GLU A 47 -5.42 -2.26 0.55
N TYR A 48 -5.62 -1.60 -0.60
CA TYR A 48 -5.80 -0.15 -0.68
C TYR A 48 -7.28 0.20 -0.77
N SER A 49 -7.70 1.23 -0.04
CA SER A 49 -9.08 1.74 -0.03
C SER A 49 -9.27 2.94 -0.96
N GLN A 50 -8.22 3.73 -1.18
CA GLN A 50 -8.29 4.93 -1.99
C GLN A 50 -6.93 5.32 -2.60
N PHE A 51 -6.99 6.12 -3.65
CA PHE A 51 -5.84 6.71 -4.32
C PHE A 51 -6.04 8.20 -4.53
N GLU A 52 -4.97 8.98 -4.34
CA GLU A 52 -4.90 10.38 -4.75
C GLU A 52 -3.88 10.51 -5.87
N VAL A 53 -4.36 10.78 -7.10
CA VAL A 53 -3.51 10.97 -8.27
C VAL A 53 -2.72 12.26 -8.11
N PHE A 54 -1.40 12.20 -8.17
CA PHE A 54 -0.56 13.41 -8.14
C PHE A 54 0.05 13.73 -9.50
N GLN A 55 0.09 12.76 -10.42
CA GLN A 55 0.60 12.99 -11.77
C GLN A 55 0.02 11.99 -12.76
N VAL A 56 -0.64 12.48 -13.80
CA VAL A 56 -0.97 11.70 -15.00
C VAL A 56 0.18 11.77 -16.00
N VAL A 57 0.59 10.63 -16.54
CA VAL A 57 1.65 10.54 -17.56
C VAL A 57 1.05 10.49 -18.96
N GLU A 58 1.88 10.70 -19.99
CA GLU A 58 1.47 10.81 -21.40
C GLU A 58 0.69 9.58 -21.91
N SER A 59 0.93 8.40 -21.35
CA SER A 59 0.18 7.18 -21.67
C SER A 59 -1.24 7.14 -21.12
N GLY A 60 -1.68 8.16 -20.37
CA GLY A 60 -2.97 8.19 -19.68
C GLY A 60 -2.99 7.39 -18.37
N CYS A 61 -1.86 6.82 -17.97
CA CYS A 61 -1.68 6.20 -16.65
C CYS A 61 -1.41 7.25 -15.57
N ALA A 62 -1.54 6.87 -14.30
CA ALA A 62 -1.41 7.82 -13.19
C ALA A 62 -0.45 7.32 -12.12
N LEU A 63 0.39 8.21 -11.61
CA LEU A 63 1.07 8.04 -10.33
C LEU A 63 0.16 8.58 -9.22
N ALA A 64 -0.03 7.79 -8.17
CA ALA A 64 -0.93 8.11 -7.08
C ALA A 64 -0.39 7.70 -5.71
N HIS A 65 -0.77 8.45 -4.68
CA HIS A 65 -0.62 8.06 -3.29
C HIS A 65 -1.75 7.11 -2.88
N ALA A 66 -1.44 6.02 -2.19
CA ALA A 66 -2.44 5.10 -1.65
C ALA A 66 -2.78 5.45 -0.19
N ASP A 67 -4.07 5.37 0.18
CA ASP A 67 -4.61 5.48 1.55
C ASP A 67 -4.15 6.70 2.36
N ASP A 68 -4.06 7.88 1.72
CA ASP A 68 -3.56 9.13 2.31
C ASP A 68 -2.12 9.00 2.91
N SER A 69 -1.39 7.94 2.55
CA SER A 69 0.00 7.71 2.96
C SER A 69 0.97 8.37 1.98
N PHE A 70 1.77 9.29 2.48
CA PHE A 70 2.84 9.92 1.71
C PHE A 70 3.92 8.92 1.22
N GLY A 71 3.99 7.71 1.79
CA GLY A 71 5.02 6.71 1.47
C GLY A 71 4.64 5.70 0.39
N ALA A 72 3.35 5.39 0.23
CA ALA A 72 2.90 4.37 -0.71
C ALA A 72 2.51 5.02 -2.05
N ILE A 73 3.39 4.93 -3.04
CA ILE A 73 3.14 5.42 -4.40
C ILE A 73 2.88 4.22 -5.31
N VAL A 74 1.84 4.30 -6.13
CA VAL A 74 1.48 3.28 -7.12
C VAL A 74 1.36 3.89 -8.51
N PHE A 75 1.53 3.07 -9.55
CA PHE A 75 1.28 3.42 -10.94
C PHE A 75 0.00 2.74 -11.43
N ILE A 76 -1.08 3.51 -11.56
CA ILE A 76 -2.41 3.02 -11.93
C ILE A 76 -2.53 2.98 -13.44
N ILE A 77 -2.82 1.78 -13.96
CA ILE A 77 -3.12 1.54 -15.36
C ILE A 77 -4.64 1.68 -15.55
N PRO A 78 -5.10 2.56 -16.47
CA PRO A 78 -6.53 2.77 -16.68
C PRO A 78 -7.17 1.55 -17.33
N ASN A 79 -8.41 1.25 -16.93
CA ASN A 79 -9.28 0.37 -17.69
C ASN A 79 -9.78 1.08 -18.96
N GLU A 80 -10.36 0.35 -19.91
CA GLU A 80 -10.70 0.85 -21.28
C GLU A 80 -11.50 2.17 -21.32
N LYS A 81 -12.27 2.49 -20.27
CA LYS A 81 -13.10 3.69 -20.17
C LYS A 81 -12.66 4.67 -19.09
N GLN A 82 -11.55 4.37 -18.40
CA GLN A 82 -11.08 5.18 -17.29
C GLN A 82 -10.07 6.21 -17.78
N GLN A 83 -10.24 7.44 -17.35
CA GLN A 83 -9.30 8.52 -17.58
C GLN A 83 -8.97 9.16 -16.24
N PHE A 84 -7.71 9.52 -16.07
CA PHE A 84 -7.23 10.16 -14.87
C PHE A 84 -6.96 11.65 -15.09
N TYR A 85 -7.03 12.43 -14.02
CA TYR A 85 -6.57 13.81 -13.97
C TYR A 85 -5.79 14.06 -12.67
N ASP A 86 -4.93 15.07 -12.67
CA ASP A 86 -4.13 15.41 -11.49
C ASP A 86 -5.02 15.84 -10.32
N ASN A 87 -4.65 15.41 -9.11
CA ASN A 87 -5.40 15.56 -7.86
C ASN A 87 -6.76 14.84 -7.85
N GLN A 88 -6.98 13.88 -8.75
CA GLN A 88 -8.16 13.04 -8.69
C GLN A 88 -8.09 12.11 -7.48
N LYS A 89 -9.13 12.18 -6.64
CA LYS A 89 -9.36 11.18 -5.60
C LYS A 89 -10.19 10.02 -6.15
N ILE A 90 -9.65 8.81 -6.05
CA ILE A 90 -10.28 7.55 -6.45
C ILE A 90 -10.56 6.77 -5.17
N VAL A 91 -11.82 6.53 -4.85
CA VAL A 91 -12.20 5.70 -3.70
C VAL A 91 -12.67 4.36 -4.24
N LEU A 92 -12.04 3.27 -3.81
CA LEU A 92 -12.45 1.92 -4.21
C LEU A 92 -13.74 1.55 -3.50
N LYS A 93 -14.64 0.91 -4.23
CA LYS A 93 -15.84 0.29 -3.65
C LYS A 93 -15.48 -1.05 -3.00
N ASN A 94 -16.38 -1.57 -2.17
CA ASN A 94 -16.18 -2.85 -1.46
C ASN A 94 -15.97 -4.07 -2.39
N ASP A 95 -16.38 -3.96 -3.65
CA ASP A 95 -16.22 -4.97 -4.70
C ASP A 95 -15.07 -4.67 -5.68
N GLN A 96 -14.26 -3.66 -5.35
CA GLN A 96 -13.11 -3.23 -6.13
C GLN A 96 -11.82 -3.41 -5.33
N CYS A 97 -10.77 -3.84 -6.01
CA CYS A 97 -9.44 -3.94 -5.41
C CYS A 97 -8.36 -3.52 -6.40
N ALA A 98 -7.21 -3.13 -5.88
CA ALA A 98 -6.03 -2.87 -6.68
C ALA A 98 -5.24 -4.17 -6.86
N GLN A 99 -5.23 -4.70 -8.07
CA GLN A 99 -4.44 -5.88 -8.43
C GLN A 99 -3.04 -5.45 -8.84
N HIS A 100 -2.01 -6.06 -8.25
CA HIS A 100 -0.64 -5.84 -8.63
C HIS A 100 -0.33 -6.55 -9.96
N VAL A 101 -0.01 -5.80 -11.01
CA VAL A 101 0.15 -6.35 -12.36
C VAL A 101 1.54 -6.14 -12.95
N GLY A 102 2.44 -5.52 -12.21
CA GLY A 102 3.79 -5.23 -12.68
C GLY A 102 4.50 -4.18 -11.83
N THR A 103 5.59 -3.64 -12.37
CA THR A 103 6.32 -2.52 -11.76
C THR A 103 6.51 -1.39 -12.76
N TYR A 104 6.60 -0.16 -12.27
CA TYR A 104 6.85 1.02 -13.07
C TYR A 104 8.07 1.79 -12.56
N LYS A 105 8.99 2.07 -13.47
CA LYS A 105 10.21 2.85 -13.22
C LYS A 105 10.08 4.25 -13.78
N TYR A 106 10.40 5.26 -12.97
CA TYR A 106 10.40 6.65 -13.38
C TYR A 106 11.52 7.45 -12.72
N ASN A 107 11.91 8.55 -13.35
CA ASN A 107 12.84 9.52 -12.77
C ASN A 107 12.07 10.70 -12.18
N THR A 108 12.42 11.06 -10.95
CA THR A 108 11.94 12.30 -10.34
C THR A 108 12.63 13.52 -10.97
N LYS A 109 12.13 14.73 -10.70
CA LYS A 109 12.76 15.99 -11.14
C LYS A 109 14.20 16.18 -10.65
N MET A 110 14.63 15.43 -9.63
CA MET A 110 15.99 15.41 -9.11
C MET A 110 16.86 14.30 -9.73
N GLU A 111 16.42 13.70 -10.84
CA GLU A 111 17.10 12.58 -11.53
C GLU A 111 17.29 11.33 -10.65
N ILE A 112 16.52 11.21 -9.57
CA ILE A 112 16.48 10.01 -8.75
C ILE A 112 15.51 9.03 -9.40
N GLU A 113 16.03 7.87 -9.81
CA GLU A 113 15.23 6.75 -10.29
C GLU A 113 14.41 6.15 -9.14
N LYS A 114 13.14 5.88 -9.41
CA LYS A 114 12.19 5.26 -8.49
C LYS A 114 11.51 4.10 -9.20
N THR A 115 11.25 3.04 -8.45
CA THR A 115 10.44 1.90 -8.90
C THR A 115 9.24 1.79 -7.98
N VAL A 116 8.04 1.69 -8.55
CA VAL A 116 6.77 1.59 -7.82
C VAL A 116 5.94 0.43 -8.37
N PRO A 117 5.03 -0.15 -7.57
CA PRO A 117 4.09 -1.15 -8.08
C PRO A 117 3.18 -0.56 -9.16
N ALA A 118 2.94 -1.33 -10.21
CA ALA A 118 1.93 -1.04 -11.23
C ALA A 118 0.66 -1.83 -10.92
N VAL A 119 -0.48 -1.14 -10.90
CA VAL A 119 -1.76 -1.70 -10.45
C VAL A 119 -2.88 -1.48 -11.46
N ARG A 120 -3.85 -2.40 -11.46
CA ARG A 120 -5.15 -2.22 -12.11
C ARG A 120 -6.25 -2.29 -11.06
N ILE A 121 -7.25 -1.43 -11.20
CA ILE A 121 -8.46 -1.52 -10.37
C ILE A 121 -9.37 -2.53 -11.06
N VAL A 122 -9.66 -3.64 -10.38
CA VAL A 122 -10.53 -4.70 -10.91
C VAL A 122 -11.82 -4.78 -10.11
N ASP A 123 -12.92 -5.04 -10.83
CA ASP A 123 -14.24 -5.24 -10.27
C ASP A 123 -14.49 -6.73 -10.02
N GLY A 124 -15.31 -7.07 -9.03
CA GLY A 124 -15.85 -8.44 -8.87
C GLY A 124 -14.94 -9.40 -8.11
N VAL A 125 -13.94 -8.87 -7.40
CA VAL A 125 -13.23 -9.63 -6.38
C VAL A 125 -13.94 -9.32 -5.07
N GLU A 126 -14.77 -10.24 -4.58
CA GLU A 126 -14.89 -10.36 -3.14
C GLU A 126 -13.45 -10.60 -2.68
N LEU A 127 -12.81 -9.56 -2.11
CA LEU A 127 -11.69 -9.80 -1.21
C LEU A 127 -12.13 -11.02 -0.37
N PRO A 128 -11.26 -12.03 -0.12
CA PRO A 128 -11.57 -12.93 0.98
C PRO A 128 -11.93 -11.97 2.09
N LYS A 129 -13.20 -11.96 2.51
CA LYS A 129 -13.66 -11.10 3.58
C LYS A 129 -12.61 -11.41 4.64
N SER A 130 -11.71 -10.46 4.93
CA SER A 130 -11.04 -10.47 6.21
C SER A 130 -12.21 -10.66 7.14
N ASP A 131 -12.35 -11.82 7.78
CA ASP A 131 -13.63 -12.33 8.28
C ASP A 131 -14.43 -11.22 8.99
N ILE A 132 -15.26 -10.50 8.23
CA ILE A 132 -16.11 -9.40 8.68
C ILE A 132 -17.48 -9.80 8.15
N ALA A 133 -17.95 -10.90 8.74
CA ALA A 133 -19.35 -11.12 9.03
C ALA A 133 -19.41 -11.58 10.49
N ILE A 134 -19.49 -10.59 11.38
CA ILE A 134 -20.11 -10.70 12.70
C ILE A 134 -19.53 -11.81 13.57
N ALA A 135 -18.38 -11.52 14.18
CA ALA A 135 -18.17 -11.92 15.57
C ALA A 135 -18.28 -10.66 16.43
N ALA A 136 -19.49 -10.39 16.88
CA ALA A 136 -19.71 -9.71 18.15
C ALA A 136 -19.05 -10.54 19.27
N SER A 137 -17.73 -10.46 19.39
CA SER A 137 -16.93 -10.88 20.53
C SER A 137 -15.52 -10.31 20.37
N ASN A 138 -15.32 -9.10 20.90
CA ASN A 138 -14.20 -8.73 21.77
C ASN A 138 -12.85 -9.44 21.51
N ASN A 139 -11.84 -8.68 21.02
CA ASN A 139 -10.39 -8.99 21.09
C ASN A 139 -9.73 -9.85 19.99
N SER A 140 -10.05 -9.69 18.70
CA SER A 140 -9.39 -10.47 17.61
C SER A 140 -7.90 -10.13 17.32
N GLY A 141 -7.15 -9.66 18.32
CA GLY A 141 -5.74 -9.31 18.17
C GLY A 141 -5.11 -8.71 19.42
N LYS A 142 -5.93 -8.41 20.44
CA LYS A 142 -5.49 -7.85 21.72
C LYS A 142 -5.21 -8.97 22.71
N ILE A 143 -4.01 -8.99 23.26
CA ILE A 143 -3.60 -9.86 24.36
C ILE A 143 -3.27 -8.95 25.53
N LEU A 144 -4.13 -8.87 26.54
CA LEU A 144 -3.89 -8.07 27.74
C LEU A 144 -3.07 -8.86 28.77
N PHE A 145 -2.23 -8.16 29.53
CA PHE A 145 -1.44 -8.71 30.61
C PHE A 145 -2.19 -8.61 31.93
N ASP A 146 -2.00 -9.60 32.82
CA ASP A 146 -2.56 -9.58 34.17
C ASP A 146 -2.07 -8.39 35.01
N LYS A 147 -0.84 -7.94 34.74
CA LYS A 147 -0.21 -6.80 35.39
C LYS A 147 0.39 -5.86 34.34
N PRO A 148 0.29 -4.54 34.51
CA PRO A 148 0.99 -3.59 33.66
C PRO A 148 2.49 -3.87 33.68
N GLY A 149 3.10 -3.91 32.50
CA GLY A 149 4.53 -3.99 32.31
C GLY A 149 5.23 -2.66 32.53
N ASP A 150 6.37 -2.54 31.86
CA ASP A 150 7.25 -1.39 31.98
C ASP A 150 6.66 -0.11 31.38
N CYS A 151 7.26 0.99 31.80
CA CYS A 151 7.00 2.32 31.27
C CYS A 151 7.57 2.41 29.86
N VAL A 152 6.69 2.45 28.85
CA VAL A 152 7.07 2.51 27.43
C VAL A 152 7.44 3.94 27.04
N SER A 153 6.68 4.92 27.51
CA SER A 153 6.98 6.34 27.29
C SER A 153 6.31 7.25 28.32
N ARG A 154 6.90 8.43 28.51
CA ARG A 154 6.33 9.57 29.27
C ARG A 154 5.86 10.72 28.38
N LYS A 155 6.00 10.60 27.06
CA LYS A 155 5.64 11.64 26.10
C LYS A 155 4.17 11.55 25.73
N ASN A 156 3.68 12.54 24.98
CA ASN A 156 2.34 12.54 24.44
C ASN A 156 2.29 11.69 23.18
N PHE A 157 1.08 11.37 22.71
CA PHE A 157 0.86 10.57 21.52
C PHE A 157 -0.04 11.31 20.55
N GLU A 158 0.17 11.14 19.25
CA GLU A 158 -0.72 11.62 18.20
C GLU A 158 -1.44 10.44 17.58
N VAL A 159 -2.77 10.48 17.61
CA VAL A 159 -3.63 9.47 16.97
C VAL A 159 -3.41 9.52 15.47
N GLN A 160 -3.02 8.39 14.89
CA GLN A 160 -2.88 8.24 13.44
C GLN A 160 -4.20 7.74 12.84
N GLU A 161 -4.80 6.75 13.49
CA GLU A 161 -5.99 6.05 13.02
C GLU A 161 -6.90 5.68 14.20
N VAL A 162 -8.21 5.79 14.00
CA VAL A 162 -9.24 5.29 14.91
C VAL A 162 -9.86 4.05 14.29
N LEU A 163 -9.76 2.93 15.00
CA LEU A 163 -10.31 1.65 14.57
C LEU A 163 -11.84 1.64 14.68
N GLU A 164 -12.50 0.71 14.00
CA GLU A 164 -13.95 0.50 14.10
C GLU A 164 -14.42 0.23 15.54
N SER A 165 -13.56 -0.33 16.39
CA SER A 165 -13.84 -0.54 17.82
C SER A 165 -13.87 0.75 18.63
N GLY A 166 -13.45 1.87 18.04
CA GLY A 166 -13.23 3.15 18.69
C GLY A 166 -11.85 3.30 19.34
N ASP A 167 -11.03 2.24 19.41
CA ASP A 167 -9.65 2.34 19.91
C ASP A 167 -8.77 3.10 18.91
N ALA A 168 -7.66 3.67 19.39
CA ALA A 168 -6.78 4.48 18.56
C ALA A 168 -5.38 3.85 18.41
N ILE A 169 -4.89 3.78 17.18
CA ILE A 169 -3.47 3.60 16.90
C ILE A 169 -2.82 4.99 16.96
N ALA A 170 -1.77 5.13 17.77
CA ALA A 170 -1.11 6.41 17.99
C ALA A 170 0.42 6.26 17.95
N LEU A 171 1.09 7.33 17.52
CA LEU A 171 2.55 7.42 17.55
C LEU A 171 2.98 8.36 18.69
N GLU A 172 4.07 8.01 19.36
CA GLU A 172 4.68 8.88 20.36
C GLU A 172 5.17 10.18 19.70
N ILE A 173 4.84 11.32 20.29
CA ILE A 173 5.34 12.62 19.85
C ILE A 173 6.78 12.78 20.37
N ARG A 174 7.74 12.83 19.45
CA ARG A 174 9.15 13.05 19.77
C ARG A 174 9.37 14.48 20.24
N GLU A 175 8.89 15.45 19.47
CA GLU A 175 9.00 16.89 19.70
C GLU A 175 7.94 17.67 18.92
N VAL A 176 7.71 18.92 19.33
CA VAL A 176 6.85 19.87 18.62
C VAL A 176 7.67 21.10 18.30
N LEU A 177 7.88 21.38 17.02
CA LEU A 177 8.67 22.52 16.54
C LEU A 177 7.80 23.40 15.66
N SER A 178 7.70 24.69 15.98
CA SER A 178 6.94 25.67 15.19
C SER A 178 5.50 25.21 14.86
N GLY A 179 4.83 24.57 15.83
CA GLY A 179 3.47 24.03 15.68
C GLY A 179 3.35 22.74 14.87
N HIS A 180 4.46 22.18 14.37
CA HIS A 180 4.49 20.89 13.68
C HIS A 180 4.83 19.77 14.66
N ILE A 181 4.09 18.67 14.58
CA ILE A 181 4.27 17.49 15.42
C ILE A 181 5.23 16.54 14.71
N PHE A 182 6.31 16.17 15.39
CA PHE A 182 7.24 15.14 14.92
C PHE A 182 7.04 13.91 15.79
N THR A 183 6.62 12.81 15.17
CA THR A 183 6.41 11.53 15.82
C THR A 183 7.68 10.69 15.82
N SER A 184 7.77 9.72 16.75
CA SER A 184 8.79 8.67 16.75
C SER A 184 8.22 7.38 16.16
N ASP A 185 9.06 6.36 16.03
CA ASP A 185 8.67 5.04 15.52
C ASP A 185 7.88 4.22 16.57
N LEU A 186 7.67 4.76 17.78
CA LEU A 186 6.90 4.09 18.82
C LEU A 186 5.40 4.19 18.54
N GLU A 187 4.87 3.16 17.90
CA GLU A 187 3.44 2.95 17.66
C GLU A 187 2.79 2.17 18.80
N VAL A 188 1.62 2.60 19.24
CA VAL A 188 0.89 2.02 20.37
C VAL A 188 -0.60 1.95 20.07
N LEU A 189 -1.30 1.01 20.72
CA LEU A 189 -2.76 0.99 20.77
C LEU A 189 -3.26 1.61 22.08
N ILE A 190 -4.14 2.59 21.99
CA ILE A 190 -4.84 3.23 23.11
C ILE A 190 -6.29 2.76 23.11
N LEU A 191 -6.70 2.10 24.19
CA LEU A 191 -8.06 1.58 24.30
C LEU A 191 -9.07 2.70 24.53
N ALA A 192 -10.20 2.64 23.83
CA ALA A 192 -11.34 3.50 24.11
C ALA A 192 -11.92 3.18 25.49
N GLN A 193 -12.22 4.23 26.25
CA GLN A 193 -12.98 4.18 27.48
C GLN A 193 -14.41 4.66 27.23
N GLU A 194 -15.33 4.33 28.13
CA GLU A 194 -16.71 4.76 28.03
C GLU A 194 -16.79 6.30 27.97
N GLY A 195 -17.25 6.84 26.83
CA GLY A 195 -17.31 8.28 26.56
C GLY A 195 -16.07 8.91 25.92
N SER A 196 -15.00 8.15 25.62
CA SER A 196 -13.87 8.67 24.84
C SER A 196 -14.14 8.50 23.34
N ASN A 197 -14.16 9.61 22.60
CA ASN A 197 -14.21 9.60 21.13
C ASN A 197 -12.86 10.08 20.59
N PHE A 198 -12.03 9.14 20.13
CA PHE A 198 -10.80 9.51 19.44
C PHE A 198 -11.10 10.04 18.03
N TYR A 199 -10.22 10.89 17.51
CA TYR A 199 -10.23 11.32 16.11
C TYR A 199 -8.80 11.42 15.57
N ASN A 200 -8.64 11.30 14.26
CA ASN A 200 -7.32 11.33 13.62
C ASN A 200 -6.62 12.66 13.89
N LYS A 201 -5.31 12.60 14.14
CA LYS A 201 -4.43 13.73 14.54
C LYS A 201 -4.74 14.32 15.92
N GLN A 202 -5.56 13.65 16.73
CA GLN A 202 -5.74 14.05 18.12
C GLN A 202 -4.45 13.84 18.91
N VAL A 203 -4.08 14.84 19.71
CA VAL A 203 -3.00 14.69 20.70
C VAL A 203 -3.57 14.12 22.00
N VAL A 204 -3.17 12.89 22.34
CA VAL A 204 -3.42 12.26 23.62
C VAL A 204 -2.30 12.62 24.58
N LYS A 205 -2.63 13.41 25.60
CA LYS A 205 -1.66 13.87 26.60
C LYS A 205 -1.42 12.82 27.67
N THR A 206 -0.15 12.55 27.96
CA THR A 206 0.21 11.73 29.12
C THR A 206 -0.02 12.55 30.40
N PRO A 207 -0.84 12.07 31.35
CA PRO A 207 -1.10 12.81 32.59
C PRO A 207 0.19 13.01 33.39
N GLN A 208 0.30 14.16 34.05
CA GLN A 208 1.47 14.50 34.85
C GLN A 208 1.71 13.47 35.95
N GLY A 209 2.95 12.98 36.06
CA GLY A 209 3.34 11.98 37.05
C GLY A 209 2.97 10.53 36.69
N LYS A 210 2.23 10.31 35.60
CA LYS A 210 1.96 8.99 35.04
C LYS A 210 2.88 8.69 33.87
N CYS A 211 2.86 7.44 33.42
CA CYS A 211 3.44 7.12 32.12
C CYS A 211 2.61 6.08 31.35
N ALA A 212 2.84 6.01 30.04
CA ALA A 212 2.27 4.98 29.20
C ALA A 212 2.94 3.64 29.52
N ARG A 213 2.21 2.78 30.25
CA ARG A 213 2.65 1.43 30.56
C ARG A 213 2.04 0.45 29.59
N GLN A 214 2.84 -0.52 29.16
CA GLN A 214 2.33 -1.63 28.36
C GLN A 214 1.40 -2.49 29.21
N ILE A 215 0.17 -2.67 28.75
CA ILE A 215 -0.83 -3.53 29.38
C ILE A 215 -1.24 -4.69 28.48
N GLY A 216 -0.60 -4.83 27.33
CA GLY A 216 -0.85 -5.90 26.39
C GLY A 216 -0.11 -5.73 25.08
N ASN A 217 -0.41 -6.62 24.15
CA ASN A 217 0.03 -6.58 22.76
C ASN A 217 -1.18 -6.56 21.84
N TYR A 218 -1.12 -5.75 20.81
CA TYR A 218 -2.09 -5.73 19.73
C TYR A 218 -1.42 -6.22 18.45
N LYS A 219 -1.94 -7.31 17.92
CA LYS A 219 -1.50 -7.92 16.66
C LYS A 219 -2.52 -7.56 15.59
N TYR A 220 -2.05 -6.94 14.51
CA TYR A 220 -2.89 -6.59 13.36
C TYR A 220 -2.12 -6.84 12.06
N LYS A 221 -2.85 -6.93 10.94
CA LYS A 221 -2.24 -7.05 9.62
C LYS A 221 -2.14 -5.66 9.00
N GLN A 222 -0.97 -5.35 8.45
CA GLN A 222 -0.71 -4.11 7.72
C GLN A 222 0.05 -4.50 6.44
N TYR A 223 -0.53 -4.23 5.27
CA TYR A 223 0.06 -4.58 3.96
C TYR A 223 0.44 -6.08 3.83
N GLY A 224 -0.40 -6.99 4.34
CA GLY A 224 -0.12 -8.42 4.35
C GLY A 224 0.84 -8.91 5.45
N ASP A 225 1.62 -8.01 6.04
CA ASP A 225 2.52 -8.32 7.15
C ASP A 225 1.80 -8.23 8.49
N THR A 226 2.18 -9.12 9.40
CA THR A 226 1.70 -9.07 10.78
C THR A 226 2.54 -8.09 11.58
N LYS A 227 1.92 -7.01 12.05
CA LYS A 227 2.54 -6.05 12.98
C LYS A 227 2.04 -6.30 14.40
N VAL A 228 2.93 -6.14 15.37
CA VAL A 228 2.63 -6.27 16.80
C VAL A 228 3.07 -5.01 17.51
N ILE A 229 2.13 -4.33 18.15
CA ILE A 229 2.38 -3.10 18.91
C ILE A 229 1.92 -3.23 20.35
N PRO A 230 2.52 -2.48 21.30
CA PRO A 230 2.06 -2.45 22.68
C PRO A 230 0.68 -1.80 22.80
N ILE A 231 -0.19 -2.40 23.60
CA ILE A 231 -1.39 -1.74 24.14
C ILE A 231 -0.94 -0.97 25.38
N ILE A 232 -1.28 0.31 25.47
CA ILE A 232 -0.85 1.16 26.59
C ILE A 232 -2.02 1.63 27.44
N ALA A 233 -1.72 1.87 28.72
CA ALA A 233 -2.57 2.65 29.61
C ALA A 233 -1.72 3.62 30.44
N PHE A 234 -2.27 4.80 30.72
CA PHE A 234 -1.62 5.79 31.57
C PHE A 234 -1.81 5.44 33.05
N LYS A 235 -0.74 4.99 33.69
CA LYS A 235 -0.73 4.61 35.10
C LYS A 235 0.37 5.33 35.88
#